data_AF-A0A942TUM4-F1
#
_entry.id   AF-A0A942TUM4-F1
#
_cell.length_a   1.000
_cell.length_b   1.000
_cell.length_c   1.000
_cell.angle_alpha   90.00
_cell.angle_beta   90.00
_cell.angle_gamma   90.00
#
_symmetry.space_group_name_H-M   'P 1'
#
loop_
_entity.id
_entity.type
_entity.pdbx_description
1 polymer ?
#
loop_
_entity_poly.entity_id
_entity_poly.type
_entity_poly.pdbx_seq_one_letter_code
_entity_poly.pdbx_strand_id
1 'polypeptide(L)'
;MKVIFLQDVKGRGKKGEVKDVAVGYAQNFLIKNGLAVEATPGNMKNLDNKKKKEQKLADQELAEAKKLKETIESLTVELKAKSGEGGRLFGSITSKQIADELKKAHKITVDRRKIVLDDAIRSLGVTKLPIKLHPQVTATVTVHVKEEN
;
A
#
# COMPACT_ATOMS: atom_id res chain seq x y z
N MET A 1 -26.27 -3.99 -28.92
CA MET A 1 -25.39 -5.15 -28.64
C MET A 1 -24.63 -4.87 -27.37
N LYS A 2 -24.72 -5.77 -26.38
CA LYS A 2 -24.00 -5.60 -25.11
C LYS A 2 -22.53 -5.99 -25.27
N VAL A 3 -21.64 -5.09 -24.87
CA VAL A 3 -20.20 -5.30 -24.87
C VAL A 3 -19.61 -4.99 -23.51
N ILE A 4 -18.52 -5.68 -23.18
CA ILE A 4 -17.68 -5.46 -22.01
C ILE A 4 -16.44 -4.72 -22.47
N PHE A 5 -16.21 -3.51 -21.97
CA PHE A 5 -15.00 -2.77 -22.29
C PHE A 5 -13.77 -3.40 -21.63
N LEU A 6 -12.73 -3.69 -22.42
CA LEU A 6 -11.42 -4.14 -21.93
C LEU A 6 -10.48 -2.97 -21.59
N GLN A 7 -10.72 -1.81 -22.21
CA GLN A 7 -9.95 -0.58 -22.01
C GLN A 7 -10.90 0.59 -21.78
N ASP A 8 -10.38 1.68 -21.20
CA ASP A 8 -11.14 2.92 -21.07
C ASP A 8 -11.28 3.59 -22.45
N VAL A 9 -12.52 3.87 -22.83
CA VAL A 9 -12.85 4.55 -24.09
C VAL A 9 -13.51 5.87 -23.73
N LYS A 10 -12.79 6.97 -23.99
CA LYS A 10 -13.22 8.34 -23.69
C LYS A 10 -14.63 8.61 -24.22
N GLY A 11 -15.54 8.95 -23.32
CA GLY A 11 -16.94 9.27 -23.64
C GLY A 11 -17.87 8.07 -23.87
N ARG A 12 -17.38 6.82 -23.79
CA ARG A 12 -18.21 5.62 -23.99
C ARG A 12 -18.23 4.71 -22.78
N GLY A 13 -17.11 4.43 -22.12
CA GLY A 13 -17.12 3.58 -20.93
C GLY A 13 -15.73 3.26 -20.40
N LYS A 14 -15.67 2.87 -19.12
CA LYS A 14 -14.43 2.47 -18.45
C LYS A 14 -14.17 0.99 -18.61
N LYS A 15 -12.92 0.58 -18.39
CA LYS A 15 -12.52 -0.83 -18.35
C LYS A 15 -13.40 -1.63 -17.36
N GLY A 16 -13.95 -2.75 -17.81
CA GLY A 16 -14.80 -3.65 -17.03
C GLY A 16 -16.26 -3.22 -16.91
N GLU A 17 -16.67 -2.17 -17.63
CA GLU A 17 -18.05 -1.71 -17.71
C GLU A 17 -18.80 -2.46 -18.83
N VAL A 18 -20.05 -2.83 -18.56
CA VAL A 18 -20.95 -3.45 -19.54
C VAL A 18 -21.88 -2.37 -20.06
N LYS A 19 -21.86 -2.12 -21.37
CA LYS A 19 -22.81 -1.18 -22.00
C LYS A 19 -23.42 -1.75 -23.24
N ASP A 20 -24.62 -1.25 -23.52
CA ASP A 20 -25.26 -1.47 -24.81
C ASP A 20 -24.76 -0.43 -25.81
N VAL A 21 -24.27 -0.90 -26.95
CA VAL A 21 -23.75 -0.08 -28.04
C VAL A 21 -24.34 -0.53 -29.37
N ALA A 22 -24.29 0.36 -30.36
CA ALA A 22 -24.68 0.03 -31.72
C ALA A 22 -23.84 -1.14 -32.27
N VAL A 23 -24.50 -2.08 -32.96
CA VAL A 23 -23.89 -3.32 -33.47
C VAL A 23 -22.68 -3.02 -34.37
N GLY A 24 -22.83 -2.08 -35.31
CA GLY A 24 -21.72 -1.67 -36.19
C GLY A 24 -20.55 -1.04 -35.45
N TYR A 25 -20.81 -0.30 -34.37
CA TYR A 25 -19.75 0.29 -33.55
C TYR A 25 -19.02 -0.77 -32.70
N ALA A 26 -19.76 -1.75 -32.17
CA ALA A 26 -19.17 -2.90 -31.48
C ALA A 26 -18.24 -3.70 -32.39
N GLN A 27 -18.72 -4.15 -33.54
CA GLN A 27 -17.96 -5.07 -34.40
C GLN A 27 -16.83 -4.37 -35.16
N ASN A 28 -17.10 -3.23 -35.80
CA ASN A 28 -16.14 -2.59 -36.70
C ASN A 28 -15.07 -1.79 -35.97
N PHE A 29 -15.35 -1.35 -34.74
CA PHE A 29 -14.45 -0.48 -33.98
C PHE A 29 -14.03 -1.11 -32.65
N LEU A 30 -14.97 -1.43 -31.76
CA LEU A 30 -14.59 -1.87 -30.40
C LEU A 30 -13.94 -3.25 -30.35
N ILE A 31 -14.52 -4.24 -31.03
CA ILE A 31 -14.02 -5.63 -31.05
C ILE A 31 -12.80 -5.74 -31.96
N LYS A 32 -12.86 -5.14 -33.16
CA LYS A 32 -11.75 -5.14 -34.11
C LYS A 32 -10.46 -4.53 -33.53
N ASN A 33 -10.58 -3.48 -32.72
CA ASN A 33 -9.44 -2.83 -32.06
C ASN A 33 -9.11 -3.42 -30.68
N GLY A 34 -9.80 -4.49 -30.24
CA GLY A 34 -9.57 -5.12 -28.94
C GLY A 34 -9.94 -4.25 -27.73
N LEU A 35 -10.78 -3.23 -27.92
CA LEU A 35 -11.24 -2.31 -26.88
C LEU A 35 -12.42 -2.87 -26.09
N ALA A 36 -13.20 -3.78 -26.67
CA ALA A 36 -14.30 -4.46 -25.99
C ALA A 36 -14.47 -5.89 -26.49
N VAL A 37 -15.13 -6.71 -25.67
CA VAL A 37 -15.56 -8.08 -26.02
C VAL A 37 -17.07 -8.18 -25.91
N GLU A 38 -17.66 -9.13 -26.61
CA GLU A 38 -19.10 -9.37 -26.50
C GLU A 38 -19.48 -9.79 -25.07
N ALA A 39 -20.58 -9.24 -24.55
CA ALA A 39 -21.09 -9.56 -23.23
C ALA A 39 -21.86 -10.89 -23.21
N THR A 40 -21.17 -11.98 -23.58
CA THR A 40 -21.71 -13.33 -23.50
C THR A 40 -21.83 -13.78 -22.03
N PRO A 41 -22.70 -14.75 -21.71
CA PRO A 41 -22.80 -15.29 -20.36
C PRO A 41 -21.47 -15.83 -19.82
N GLY A 42 -20.62 -16.38 -20.69
CA GLY A 42 -19.27 -16.83 -20.34
C GLY A 42 -18.33 -15.66 -19.99
N ASN A 43 -18.32 -14.60 -20.81
CA ASN A 43 -17.48 -13.43 -20.56
C ASN A 43 -17.92 -12.63 -19.33
N MET A 44 -19.23 -12.56 -19.07
CA MET A 44 -19.78 -11.98 -17.84
C MET A 44 -19.31 -12.74 -16.60
N LYS A 45 -19.43 -14.09 -16.60
CA LYS A 45 -18.91 -14.93 -15.51
C LYS A 45 -17.40 -14.78 -15.32
N ASN A 46 -16.64 -14.66 -16.40
CA ASN A 46 -15.18 -14.44 -16.33
C ASN A 46 -14.84 -13.09 -15.70
N LEU A 47 -15.60 -12.04 -16.03
CA LEU A 47 -15.44 -10.71 -15.44
C LEU A 47 -15.80 -10.73 -13.95
N ASP A 48 -16.88 -11.38 -13.56
CA ASP A 48 -17.27 -11.53 -12.15
C ASP A 48 -16.25 -12.34 -11.37
N ASN A 49 -15.72 -13.42 -11.94
CA ASN A 49 -14.66 -14.20 -11.32
C ASN A 49 -13.36 -13.39 -11.17
N LYS A 50 -12.99 -12.57 -12.16
CA LYS A 50 -11.85 -11.65 -12.04
C LYS A 50 -12.07 -10.62 -10.94
N LYS A 51 -13.24 -9.95 -10.91
CA LYS A 51 -13.59 -9.00 -9.86
C LYS A 51 -13.57 -9.64 -8.47
N LYS A 52 -14.13 -10.84 -8.32
CA LYS A 52 -14.11 -11.58 -7.04
C LYS A 52 -12.69 -11.96 -6.62
N LYS A 53 -11.82 -12.35 -7.56
CA LYS A 53 -10.41 -12.64 -7.26
C LYS A 53 -9.67 -11.38 -6.83
N GLU A 54 -9.83 -10.27 -7.56
CA GLU A 54 -9.24 -8.98 -7.21
C GLU A 54 -9.73 -8.47 -5.85
N GLN A 55 -11.03 -8.60 -5.56
CA GLN A 55 -11.60 -8.26 -4.25
C GLN A 55 -11.00 -9.14 -3.15
N LYS A 56 -10.95 -10.47 -3.34
CA LYS A 56 -10.35 -11.37 -2.36
C LYS A 56 -8.88 -11.06 -2.10
N LEU A 57 -8.11 -10.74 -3.14
CA LEU A 57 -6.71 -10.33 -3.01
C LEU A 57 -6.60 -9.02 -2.24
N ALA A 58 -7.41 -8.02 -2.58
CA ALA A 58 -7.44 -6.75 -1.86
C ALA A 58 -7.85 -6.92 -0.39
N ASP A 59 -8.83 -7.78 -0.10
CA ASP A 59 -9.26 -8.09 1.27
C ASP A 59 -8.16 -8.81 2.05
N GLN A 60 -7.43 -9.73 1.41
CA GLN A 60 -6.28 -10.41 2.00
C GLN A 60 -5.15 -9.43 2.30
N GLU A 61 -4.78 -8.56 1.36
CA GLU A 61 -3.77 -7.52 1.55
C GLU A 61 -4.17 -6.56 2.69
N LEU A 62 -5.44 -6.17 2.77
CA LEU A 62 -5.97 -5.36 3.87
C LEU A 62 -5.89 -6.09 5.21
N ALA A 63 -6.25 -7.37 5.25
CA ALA A 63 -6.18 -8.18 6.46
C ALA A 63 -4.73 -8.39 6.92
N GLU A 64 -3.81 -8.66 6.00
CA GLU A 64 -2.37 -8.75 6.28
C GLU A 64 -1.81 -7.41 6.77
N ALA A 65 -2.20 -6.30 6.14
CA ALA A 65 -1.80 -4.97 6.59
C ALA A 65 -2.31 -4.64 7.99
N LYS A 66 -3.54 -5.05 8.35
CA LYS A 66 -4.09 -4.90 9.71
C LYS A 66 -3.33 -5.74 10.73
N LYS A 67 -3.03 -7.01 10.42
CA LYS A 67 -2.21 -7.86 11.28
C LYS A 67 -0.81 -7.28 11.49
N LEU A 68 -0.18 -6.82 10.41
CA LEU A 68 1.12 -6.14 10.49
C LEU A 68 1.04 -4.87 11.33
N LYS A 69 -0.05 -4.10 11.22
CA LYS A 69 -0.28 -2.92 12.06
C LYS A 69 -0.30 -3.28 13.54
N GLU A 70 -1.07 -4.29 13.94
CA GLU A 70 -1.16 -4.72 15.34
C GLU A 70 0.21 -5.17 15.88
N THR A 71 0.93 -5.97 15.10
CA THR A 71 2.30 -6.36 15.45
C THR A 71 3.18 -5.13 15.62
N ILE A 72 3.17 -4.21 14.67
CA ILE A 72 4.02 -3.01 14.68
C ILE A 72 3.68 -2.06 15.85
N GLU A 73 2.40 -1.91 16.21
CA GLU A 73 1.96 -1.06 17.33
C GLU A 73 2.30 -1.65 18.70
N SER A 74 2.34 -2.98 18.81
CA SER A 74 2.77 -3.68 20.03
C SER A 74 4.28 -3.62 20.26
N LEU A 75 5.05 -3.29 19.22
CA LEU A 75 6.50 -3.29 19.27
C LEU A 75 7.06 -1.92 19.64
N THR A 76 8.08 -1.95 20.49
CA THR A 76 8.89 -0.77 20.80
C THR A 76 10.28 -1.00 20.22
N VAL A 77 10.68 -0.14 19.28
CA VAL A 77 12.00 -0.23 18.64
C VAL A 77 12.98 0.55 19.50
N GLU A 78 13.92 -0.14 20.12
CA GLU A 78 14.99 0.50 20.88
C GLU A 78 16.18 0.81 19.98
N LEU A 79 16.56 2.09 19.91
CA LEU A 79 17.73 2.55 19.19
C LEU A 79 18.74 3.09 20.20
N LYS A 80 19.99 2.63 20.11
CA LYS A 80 21.10 3.16 20.91
C LYS A 80 21.85 4.19 20.08
N ALA A 81 22.09 5.36 20.65
CA ALA A 81 22.85 6.40 19.99
C ALA A 81 23.60 7.27 21.00
N LYS A 82 24.76 7.82 20.60
CA LYS A 82 25.55 8.71 21.44
C LYS A 82 24.89 10.08 21.57
N SER A 83 24.71 10.52 22.81
CA SER A 83 24.20 11.84 23.19
C SER A 83 25.29 12.71 23.78
N GLY A 84 25.17 14.02 23.58
CA GLY A 84 25.97 15.03 24.28
C GLY A 84 25.23 15.60 25.49
N GLU A 85 25.86 16.56 26.17
CA GLU A 85 25.24 17.29 27.29
C GLU A 85 23.89 17.90 26.87
N GLY A 86 22.85 17.65 27.68
CA GLY A 86 21.49 18.14 27.46
C GLY A 86 20.59 17.22 26.64
N GLY A 87 20.95 15.95 26.42
CA GLY A 87 20.07 14.95 25.80
C GLY A 87 19.89 15.10 24.29
N ARG A 88 20.75 15.92 23.66
CA ARG A 88 20.82 16.09 22.21
C ARG A 88 21.77 15.05 21.62
N LEU A 89 21.33 14.37 20.57
CA LEU A 89 22.12 13.36 19.86
C LEU A 89 23.23 14.03 19.05
N PHE A 90 24.43 13.44 19.05
CA PHE A 90 25.54 13.88 18.18
C PHE A 90 25.22 13.66 16.69
N GLY A 91 24.37 12.69 16.40
CA GLY A 91 23.84 12.41 15.07
C GLY A 91 22.34 12.66 14.97
N SER A 92 21.77 12.26 13.84
CA SER A 92 20.33 12.24 13.62
C SER A 92 19.88 10.81 13.33
N ILE A 93 18.83 10.36 13.99
CA ILE A 93 18.20 9.09 13.65
C ILE A 93 17.30 9.30 12.44
N THR A 94 17.63 8.58 11.36
CA THR A 94 16.93 8.67 10.08
C THR A 94 15.95 7.51 9.90
N SER A 95 15.00 7.66 8.99
CA SER A 95 14.04 6.60 8.62
C SER A 95 14.75 5.32 8.13
N LYS A 96 15.96 5.43 7.58
CA LYS A 96 16.78 4.29 7.18
C LYS A 96 17.21 3.46 8.40
N GLN A 97 17.73 4.12 9.44
CA GLN A 97 18.17 3.44 10.66
C GLN A 97 16.99 2.79 11.39
N ILE A 98 15.83 3.44 11.42
CA ILE A 98 14.61 2.86 11.99
C ILE A 98 14.17 1.62 11.21
N ALA A 99 14.21 1.67 9.87
CA ALA A 99 13.87 0.52 9.02
C ALA A 99 14.87 -0.64 9.19
N ASP A 100 16.16 -0.33 9.28
CA ASP A 100 17.22 -1.33 9.49
C ASP A 100 17.07 -1.99 10.88
N GLU A 101 16.74 -1.21 11.92
CA GLU A 101 16.55 -1.75 13.28
C GLU A 101 15.25 -2.56 13.39
N LEU A 102 14.16 -2.11 12.78
CA LEU A 102 12.93 -2.90 12.65
C LEU A 102 13.19 -4.25 11.98
N LYS A 103 14.04 -4.27 10.95
CA LYS A 103 14.43 -5.48 10.26
C LYS A 103 15.32 -6.39 11.12
N LYS A 104 16.25 -5.83 11.89
CA LYS A 104 17.13 -6.61 12.79
C LYS A 104 16.37 -7.17 13.99
N ALA A 105 15.65 -6.32 14.72
CA ALA A 105 14.99 -6.67 15.98
C ALA A 105 13.74 -7.52 15.76
N HIS A 106 12.96 -7.24 14.72
CA HIS A 106 11.63 -7.84 14.54
C HIS A 106 11.48 -8.60 13.22
N LYS A 107 12.52 -8.64 12.37
CA LYS A 107 12.47 -9.25 11.02
C LYS A 107 11.38 -8.66 10.11
N ILE A 108 10.88 -7.47 10.43
CA ILE A 108 9.87 -6.78 9.64
C ILE A 108 10.59 -5.87 8.64
N THR A 109 10.43 -6.17 7.35
CA THR A 109 11.00 -5.32 6.29
C THR A 109 10.00 -4.23 5.93
N VAL A 110 10.26 -3.01 6.39
CA VAL A 110 9.49 -1.81 6.02
C VAL A 110 10.33 -0.94 5.10
N ASP A 111 9.73 -0.44 4.01
CA ASP A 111 10.39 0.56 3.16
C ASP A 111 10.46 1.90 3.91
N ARG A 112 11.65 2.51 3.95
CA ARG A 112 11.90 3.86 4.49
C ARG A 112 10.93 4.93 3.97
N ARG A 113 10.40 4.79 2.74
CA ARG A 113 9.41 5.72 2.16
C ARG A 113 8.03 5.64 2.82
N LYS A 114 7.73 4.52 3.46
CA LYS A 114 6.48 4.30 4.19
C LYS A 114 6.52 4.90 5.60
N ILE A 115 7.71 5.16 6.14
CA ILE A 115 7.91 5.78 7.45
C ILE A 115 7.77 7.28 7.27
N VAL A 116 6.75 7.87 7.89
CA VAL A 116 6.56 9.32 7.90
C VAL A 116 7.41 9.88 9.03
N LEU A 117 8.47 10.60 8.63
CA LEU A 117 9.41 11.25 9.52
C LEU A 117 9.64 12.64 8.96
N ASP A 118 8.94 13.65 9.50
CA ASP A 118 9.03 15.03 9.02
C ASP A 118 10.38 15.65 9.36
N ASP A 119 10.85 15.42 10.59
CA ASP A 119 12.17 15.82 11.06
C ASP A 119 12.94 14.63 11.63
N ALA A 120 14.25 14.60 11.39
CA ALA A 120 15.11 13.56 11.93
C ALA A 120 15.20 13.66 13.46
N ILE A 121 15.16 12.52 14.16
CA ILE A 121 15.18 12.52 15.63
C ILE A 121 16.58 12.91 16.11
N ARG A 122 16.67 14.02 16.84
CA ARG A 122 17.92 14.61 17.36
C ARG A 122 17.97 14.67 18.89
N SER A 123 16.99 14.08 19.57
CA SER A 123 16.91 14.03 21.02
C SER A 123 16.72 12.59 21.50
N LEU A 124 17.22 12.32 22.70
CA LEU A 124 16.88 11.10 23.42
C LEU A 124 15.39 11.10 23.77
N GLY A 125 14.82 9.90 23.94
CA GLY A 125 13.45 9.72 24.41
C GLY A 125 12.58 8.89 23.48
N VAL A 126 11.28 8.95 23.72
CA VAL A 126 10.28 8.13 23.04
C VAL A 126 9.58 8.97 21.98
N THR A 127 9.74 8.59 20.72
CA THR A 127 9.07 9.24 19.58
C THR A 127 8.12 8.24 18.92
N LYS A 128 6.86 8.65 18.72
CA LYS A 128 5.88 7.85 17.99
C LYS A 128 5.88 8.27 16.52
N LEU A 129 6.06 7.32 15.61
CA LEU A 129 6.14 7.58 14.17
C LEU A 129 5.07 6.80 13.41
N PRO A 130 4.30 7.44 12.52
CA PRO A 130 3.36 6.74 11.65
C PRO A 130 4.08 6.06 10.47
N ILE A 131 3.73 4.79 10.24
CA ILE A 131 4.15 3.97 9.11
C ILE A 131 2.92 3.66 8.25
N LYS A 132 2.96 4.11 6.98
CA LYS A 132 1.93 3.85 5.99
C LYS A 132 2.14 2.48 5.34
N LEU A 133 1.49 1.44 5.88
CA LEU A 133 1.61 0.07 5.36
C LEU A 133 0.85 -0.11 4.05
N HIS A 134 -0.38 0.42 4.01
CA HIS A 134 -1.33 0.36 2.89
C HIS A 134 -2.04 1.73 2.75
N PRO A 135 -2.59 2.10 1.57
CA PRO A 135 -3.35 3.36 1.41
C PRO A 135 -4.43 3.62 2.47
N GLN A 136 -4.99 2.56 3.06
CA GLN A 136 -6.02 2.63 4.09
C GLN A 136 -5.52 2.24 5.50
N VAL A 137 -4.25 1.82 5.65
CA VAL A 137 -3.72 1.31 6.92
C VAL A 137 -2.43 2.04 7.29
N THR A 138 -2.52 2.85 8.34
CA THR A 138 -1.37 3.48 9.00
C THR A 138 -1.20 2.86 10.39
N ALA A 139 0.03 2.46 10.71
CA ALA A 139 0.44 1.91 12.00
C ALA A 139 1.33 2.90 12.73
N THR A 140 1.25 3.01 14.05
CA THR A 140 2.18 3.84 14.84
C THR A 140 3.27 3.00 15.50
N VAL A 141 4.53 3.25 15.17
CA VAL A 141 5.69 2.65 15.85
C VAL A 141 6.15 3.54 16.97
N THR A 142 6.43 2.95 18.12
CA THR A 142 7.11 3.62 19.22
C THR A 142 8.61 3.38 19.10
N VAL A 143 9.37 4.43 18.84
CA VAL A 143 10.84 4.41 18.77
C VAL A 143 11.38 4.98 20.07
N HIS A 144 12.15 4.18 20.80
CA HIS A 144 12.79 4.59 22.04
C HIS A 144 14.29 4.76 21.80
N VAL A 145 14.76 5.99 21.88
CA VAL A 145 16.18 6.32 21.72
C VAL A 145 16.84 6.38 23.09
N LYS A 146 17.80 5.47 23.32
CA LYS A 146 18.61 5.39 24.54
C LYS A 146 20.06 5.82 24.28
N GLU A 147 20.68 6.35 25.31
CA GLU A 147 22.11 6.69 25.30
C GLU A 147 22.96 5.42 25.19
N GLU A 148 23.90 5.44 24.25
CA GLU A 148 24.96 4.43 24.14
C GLU A 148 26.12 4.84 25.06
N ASN A 149 26.21 4.21 26.23
CA ASN A 149 27.35 4.31 27.16
C ASN A 149 28.60 3.66 26.59
#